data_AF-A0AAU6VUM7-F1
#
_entry.id   AF-A0AAU6VUM7-F1
#
_cell.length_a   1.000
_cell.length_b   1.000
_cell.length_c   1.000
_cell.angle_alpha   90.00
_cell.angle_beta   90.00
_cell.angle_gamma   90.00
#
_symmetry.space_group_name_H-M   'P 1'
#
loop_
_entity.id
_entity.type
_entity.pdbx_description
1 polymer ?
#
loop_
_entity_poly.entity_id
_entity_poly.type
_entity_poly.pdbx_seq_one_letter_code
_entity_poly.pdbx_strand_id
1 'polypeptide(L)'
;MGYLLYASDPKLSDPDKKAIESALARSKGAGNFRNMFINIPDGKEKGIQVIPIGDFSSKDQFASAKNISAQDVLTANRFPAGMAGIIPQGAAGLGDPLKTNDVYQSNEVLPLARDIVEFINSDPELAKLGLLSVREP
;
A
#
# COMPACT_ATOMS: atom_id res chain seq x y z
N MET A 1 2.23 -15.57 -11.59
CA MET A 1 3.52 -15.44 -12.31
C MET A 1 3.29 -15.99 -13.71
N GLY A 2 3.36 -15.13 -14.74
CA GLY A 2 3.25 -15.55 -16.14
C GLY A 2 4.63 -15.47 -16.81
N TYR A 3 4.88 -16.35 -17.78
CA TYR A 3 6.15 -16.38 -18.52
C TYR A 3 5.89 -16.46 -20.03
N LEU A 4 6.72 -15.78 -20.81
CA LEU A 4 6.84 -16.01 -22.25
C LEU A 4 7.94 -17.05 -22.47
N LEU A 5 7.60 -18.16 -23.11
CA LEU A 5 8.60 -19.13 -23.53
C LEU A 5 8.82 -18.95 -25.04
N TYR A 6 9.99 -18.40 -25.37
CA TYR A 6 10.45 -18.20 -26.74
C TYR A 6 11.25 -19.43 -27.15
N ALA A 7 10.90 -20.05 -28.27
CA ALA A 7 11.70 -21.12 -28.87
C ALA A 7 12.10 -20.74 -30.31
N SER A 8 13.34 -21.01 -30.70
CA SER A 8 13.84 -20.72 -32.06
C SER A 8 14.56 -21.89 -32.73
N ASP A 9 14.49 -23.10 -32.14
CA ASP A 9 15.15 -24.28 -32.68
C ASP A 9 14.39 -24.85 -33.90
N PRO A 10 14.99 -24.86 -35.11
CA PRO A 10 14.36 -25.42 -36.31
C PRO A 10 14.17 -26.93 -36.26
N LYS A 11 14.77 -27.64 -35.29
CA LYS A 11 14.60 -29.09 -35.07
C LYS A 11 13.46 -29.44 -34.12
N LEU A 12 12.73 -28.46 -33.60
CA LEU A 12 11.63 -28.72 -32.68
C LEU A 12 10.46 -29.37 -33.43
N SER A 13 10.19 -30.64 -33.12
CA SER A 13 9.13 -31.39 -33.78
C SER A 13 7.74 -30.89 -33.35
N ASP A 14 6.73 -31.05 -34.22
CA ASP A 14 5.36 -30.67 -33.89
C ASP A 14 4.76 -31.37 -32.65
N PRO A 15 5.06 -32.65 -32.35
CA PRO A 15 4.64 -33.24 -31.08
C PRO A 15 5.30 -32.59 -29.86
N ASP A 16 6.57 -32.17 -29.96
CA ASP A 16 7.28 -31.49 -28.87
C ASP A 16 6.70 -30.10 -28.60
N LYS A 17 6.36 -29.34 -29.66
CA LYS A 17 5.66 -28.05 -29.53
C LYS A 17 4.35 -28.20 -28.77
N LYS A 18 3.55 -29.20 -29.15
CA LYS A 18 2.25 -29.47 -28.52
C LYS A 18 2.42 -29.94 -27.07
N ALA A 19 3.47 -30.70 -26.77
CA ALA A 19 3.81 -31.09 -25.41
C ALA A 19 4.15 -29.86 -24.55
N ILE A 20 4.99 -28.96 -25.04
CA ILE A 20 5.38 -27.71 -24.37
C ILE A 20 4.19 -26.77 -24.16
N GLU A 21 3.36 -26.57 -25.19
CA GLU A 21 2.15 -25.75 -25.10
C GLU A 21 1.17 -26.31 -24.06
N SER A 22 0.96 -27.63 -24.07
CA SER A 22 0.10 -28.30 -23.09
C SER A 22 0.66 -28.20 -21.66
N ALA A 23 1.98 -28.25 -21.49
CA ALA A 23 2.64 -28.07 -20.20
C ALA A 23 2.51 -26.62 -19.70
N LEU A 24 2.65 -25.62 -20.59
CA LEU A 24 2.46 -24.20 -20.27
C LEU A 24 1.01 -23.87 -19.90
N ALA A 25 0.04 -24.47 -20.59
CA ALA A 25 -1.39 -24.31 -20.31
C ALA A 25 -1.79 -24.95 -18.97
N ARG A 26 -1.18 -26.10 -18.63
CA ARG A 26 -1.36 -26.75 -17.32
C ARG A 26 -0.64 -26.01 -16.19
N SER A 27 0.49 -25.37 -16.48
CA SER A 27 1.28 -24.56 -15.54
C SER A 27 0.68 -23.16 -15.31
N LYS A 28 -0.64 -23.06 -15.14
CA LYS A 28 -1.27 -21.81 -14.69
C LYS A 28 -0.72 -21.45 -13.31
N GLY A 29 0.19 -20.49 -13.26
CA GLY A 29 0.56 -19.85 -12.00
C GLY A 29 -0.69 -19.21 -11.39
N ALA A 30 -0.85 -19.29 -10.06
CA ALA A 30 -1.98 -18.70 -9.36
C ALA A 30 -2.18 -17.22 -9.76
N GLY A 31 -3.37 -16.88 -10.28
CA GLY A 31 -3.77 -15.51 -10.63
C GLY A 31 -4.15 -15.27 -12.10
N ASN A 32 -4.13 -13.99 -12.50
CA ASN A 32 -4.67 -13.48 -13.77
C ASN A 32 -3.68 -13.48 -14.96
N PHE A 33 -2.52 -14.12 -14.80
CA PHE A 33 -1.45 -14.08 -15.80
C PHE A 33 -1.49 -15.32 -16.70
N ARG A 34 -1.52 -15.12 -18.02
CA ARG A 34 -1.51 -16.19 -19.02
C ARG A 34 -0.08 -16.40 -19.51
N ASN A 35 0.36 -17.66 -19.56
CA ASN A 35 1.63 -18.03 -20.20
C ASN A 35 1.47 -18.00 -21.72
N MET A 36 2.50 -17.59 -22.45
CA MET A 36 2.49 -17.53 -23.91
C MET A 36 3.71 -18.24 -24.47
N PHE A 37 3.50 -19.13 -25.44
CA PHE A 37 4.56 -19.82 -26.17
C PHE A 37 4.67 -19.23 -27.57
N ILE A 38 5.87 -18.84 -27.99
CA ILE A 38 6.13 -18.34 -29.34
C ILE A 38 7.29 -19.15 -29.93
N ASN A 39 7.03 -19.83 -31.04
CA ASN A 39 8.05 -20.55 -31.80
C ASN A 39 8.35 -19.81 -33.11
N ILE A 40 9.56 -19.27 -33.26
CA ILE A 40 10.02 -18.59 -34.49
C ILE A 40 11.19 -19.39 -35.07
N PRO A 41 10.98 -20.22 -36.12
CA PRO A 41 12.08 -20.90 -36.80
C PRO A 41 13.05 -19.86 -37.40
N ASP A 42 14.36 -20.13 -37.32
CA ASP A 42 15.47 -19.23 -37.72
C ASP A 42 15.64 -17.93 -36.88
N GLY A 43 15.12 -17.89 -35.66
CA GLY A 43 15.35 -16.79 -34.71
C GLY A 43 16.74 -16.79 -34.05
N LYS A 44 17.28 -15.59 -33.75
CA LYS A 44 18.65 -15.38 -33.22
C LYS A 44 19.01 -16.25 -31.99
N GLU A 45 20.09 -17.02 -32.14
CA GLU A 45 21.04 -17.68 -31.20
C GLU A 45 20.68 -18.20 -29.80
N LYS A 46 19.44 -18.13 -29.31
CA LYS A 46 19.07 -18.78 -28.04
C LYS A 46 17.79 -19.58 -28.22
N GLY A 47 17.97 -20.87 -28.50
CA GLY A 47 16.92 -21.81 -28.89
C GLY A 47 15.74 -21.93 -27.94
N ILE A 48 15.89 -21.65 -26.64
CA ILE A 48 14.77 -21.48 -25.68
C ILE A 48 15.10 -20.36 -24.68
N GLN A 49 14.24 -19.35 -24.55
CA GLN A 49 14.33 -18.31 -23.52
C GLN A 49 13.03 -18.18 -22.73
N VAL A 50 13.15 -18.07 -21.41
CA VAL A 50 12.02 -17.72 -20.53
C VAL A 50 12.12 -16.24 -20.21
N ILE A 51 11.18 -15.44 -20.74
CA ILE A 51 11.05 -14.02 -20.41
C ILE A 51 9.97 -13.90 -19.33
N PRO A 52 10.30 -13.49 -18.10
CA PRO A 52 9.28 -13.26 -17.08
C PRO A 52 8.38 -12.10 -17.51
N ILE A 53 7.06 -12.35 -17.59
CA ILE A 53 6.07 -11.29 -17.81
C ILE A 53 5.43 -11.01 -16.45
N GLY A 54 5.99 -10.04 -15.75
CA GLY A 54 5.53 -9.61 -14.44
C GLY A 54 6.59 -8.79 -13.73
N ASP A 55 6.19 -7.62 -13.24
CA ASP A 55 7.09 -6.70 -12.55
C ASP A 55 7.41 -7.22 -11.15
N PHE A 56 8.66 -7.66 -10.96
CA PHE A 56 9.19 -8.03 -9.64
C PHE A 56 9.30 -6.82 -8.70
N SER A 57 9.16 -5.58 -9.20
CA SER A 57 9.20 -4.34 -8.41
C SER A 57 7.98 -4.15 -7.49
N SER A 58 6.89 -4.89 -7.74
CA SER A 58 5.62 -4.66 -7.05
C SER A 58 5.71 -4.83 -5.53
N LYS A 59 6.58 -5.70 -5.01
CA LYS A 59 6.77 -5.87 -3.56
C LYS A 59 7.23 -4.58 -2.86
N ASP A 60 8.14 -3.83 -3.48
CA ASP A 60 8.64 -2.57 -2.93
C ASP A 60 7.59 -1.46 -3.05
N GLN A 61 6.78 -1.50 -4.12
CA GLN A 61 5.65 -0.58 -4.28
C GLN A 61 4.56 -0.80 -3.23
N PHE A 62 4.28 -2.04 -2.82
CA PHE A 62 3.28 -2.31 -1.78
C PHE A 62 3.71 -1.80 -0.39
N ALA A 63 4.97 -2.02 -0.02
CA ALA A 63 5.49 -1.50 1.25
C ALA A 63 5.49 0.04 1.26
N SER A 64 5.92 0.65 0.15
CA SER A 64 5.91 2.10 -0.02
C SER A 64 4.49 2.67 0.04
N ALA A 65 3.55 2.07 -0.69
CA ALA A 65 2.14 2.48 -0.68
C ALA A 65 1.54 2.39 0.73
N LYS A 66 1.81 1.31 1.48
CA LYS A 66 1.34 1.17 2.86
C LYS A 66 1.88 2.29 3.77
N ASN A 67 3.16 2.62 3.65
CA ASN A 67 3.78 3.67 4.46
C ASN A 67 3.22 5.05 4.11
N ILE A 68 3.05 5.36 2.82
CA ILE A 68 2.45 6.61 2.34
C ILE A 68 1.02 6.72 2.85
N SER A 69 0.19 5.69 2.64
CA SER A 69 -1.20 5.72 3.11
C SER A 69 -1.32 5.87 4.63
N ALA A 70 -0.44 5.25 5.41
CA ALA A 70 -0.41 5.45 6.86
C ALA A 70 -0.06 6.90 7.24
N GLN A 71 0.91 7.50 6.56
CA GLN A 71 1.29 8.90 6.76
C GLN A 71 0.20 9.88 6.31
N ASP A 72 -0.52 9.58 5.24
CA ASP A 72 -1.63 10.39 4.74
C ASP A 72 -2.77 10.46 5.76
N VAL A 73 -3.13 9.34 6.40
CA VAL A 73 -4.18 9.31 7.44
C VAL A 73 -3.80 10.18 8.65
N LEU A 74 -2.55 10.10 9.10
CA LEU A 74 -2.05 10.92 10.21
C LEU A 74 -2.04 12.40 9.86
N THR A 75 -1.60 12.73 8.64
CA THR A 75 -1.56 14.12 8.14
C THR A 75 -2.96 14.69 8.02
N ALA A 76 -3.91 13.92 7.48
CA ALA A 76 -5.31 14.34 7.33
C ALA A 76 -5.98 14.65 8.67
N ASN A 77 -5.67 13.88 9.71
CA ASN A 77 -6.19 14.11 11.07
C ASN A 77 -5.28 15.00 11.92
N ARG A 78 -4.19 15.52 11.34
CA ARG A 78 -3.16 16.33 12.03
C ARG A 78 -2.60 15.64 13.29
N PHE A 79 -2.63 14.31 13.32
CA PHE A 79 -2.27 13.51 14.49
C PHE A 79 -0.75 13.23 14.51
N PRO A 80 -0.03 13.54 15.60
CA PRO A 80 1.41 13.34 15.67
C PRO A 80 1.84 11.87 15.57
N ALA A 81 2.78 11.58 14.66
CA ALA A 81 3.25 10.22 14.40
C ALA A 81 3.89 9.53 15.62
N GLY A 82 4.59 10.29 16.48
CA GLY A 82 5.17 9.80 17.73
C GLY A 82 4.13 9.24 18.70
N MET A 83 2.94 9.84 18.75
CA MET A 83 1.84 9.37 19.61
C MET A 83 1.04 8.25 18.96
N ALA A 84 1.12 8.10 17.63
CA ALA A 84 0.44 7.05 16.87
C ALA A 84 1.14 5.68 16.94
N GLY A 85 2.27 5.58 17.66
CA GLY A 85 3.05 4.34 17.72
C GLY A 85 3.76 4.00 16.42
N ILE A 86 3.97 4.97 15.54
CA ILE A 86 4.72 4.77 14.30
C ILE A 86 6.19 4.52 14.63
N ILE A 87 6.76 3.46 14.07
CA ILE A 87 8.19 3.21 14.12
C ILE A 87 8.86 4.10 13.07
N PRO A 88 9.78 5.01 13.46
CA PRO A 88 10.42 5.90 12.51
C PRO A 88 11.28 5.11 11.52
N GLN A 89 11.16 5.44 10.24
CA GLN A 89 11.99 4.86 9.19
C GLN A 89 13.25 5.73 9.02
N GLY A 90 14.35 5.32 9.66
CA GLY A 90 15.65 6.00 9.58
C GLY A 90 16.18 6.47 10.94
N ALA A 91 17.17 7.36 10.92
CA ALA A 91 17.89 7.83 12.11
C ALA A 91 17.24 9.04 12.81
N ALA A 92 16.11 9.56 12.30
CA ALA A 92 15.40 10.68 12.91
C ALA A 92 14.45 10.19 14.01
N GLY A 93 14.65 10.66 15.24
CA GLY A 93 13.75 10.40 16.36
C GLY A 93 12.47 11.23 16.28
N LEU A 94 11.39 10.74 16.88
CA LEU A 94 10.06 11.38 16.88
C LEU A 94 9.91 12.50 17.93
N GLY A 95 11.00 12.87 18.62
CA GLY A 95 11.00 13.89 19.66
C GLY A 95 10.46 13.40 21.01
N ASP A 96 10.19 14.35 21.90
CA ASP A 96 9.62 14.10 23.23
C ASP A 96 8.07 14.01 23.14
N PRO A 97 7.46 12.85 23.45
CA PRO A 97 6.02 12.65 23.33
C PRO A 97 5.21 13.54 24.29
N LEU A 98 5.75 13.92 25.45
CA LEU A 98 5.02 14.78 26.40
C LEU A 98 4.87 16.19 25.83
N LYS A 99 5.94 16.72 25.26
CA LYS A 99 5.93 18.05 24.61
C LYS A 99 5.05 18.05 23.36
N THR A 100 5.09 16.98 22.57
CA THR A 100 4.20 16.81 21.41
C THR A 100 2.74 16.75 21.82
N ASN A 101 2.41 16.03 22.90
CA ASN A 101 1.05 15.95 23.43
C ASN A 101 0.55 17.32 23.90
N ASP A 102 1.38 18.10 24.62
CA ASP A 102 1.01 19.43 25.11
C ASP A 102 0.64 20.40 23.98
N VAL A 103 1.48 20.44 22.93
CA VAL A 103 1.23 21.24 21.73
C VAL A 103 -0.02 20.75 20.97
N TYR A 104 -0.19 19.43 20.85
CA TYR A 104 -1.35 18.84 20.18
C TYR A 104 -2.66 19.12 20.93
N GLN A 105 -2.66 19.01 22.26
CA GLN A 105 -3.83 19.32 23.07
C GLN A 105 -4.23 20.79 22.93
N SER A 106 -3.25 21.69 22.98
CA SER A 106 -3.48 23.13 22.86
C SER A 106 -4.03 23.55 21.49
N ASN A 107 -3.53 22.93 20.42
CA ASN A 107 -3.82 23.37 19.04
C ASN A 107 -4.96 22.59 18.35
N GLU A 108 -5.21 21.34 18.73
CA GLU A 108 -6.19 20.48 18.04
C GLU A 108 -7.32 20.03 18.99
N VAL A 109 -6.98 19.55 20.19
CA VAL A 109 -7.97 18.93 21.10
C VAL A 109 -8.85 19.97 21.79
N LEU A 110 -8.23 20.97 22.44
CA LEU A 110 -8.97 21.99 23.18
C LEU A 110 -9.86 22.85 22.27
N PRO A 111 -9.43 23.30 21.08
CA PRO A 111 -10.31 24.03 20.16
C PRO A 111 -11.53 23.20 19.74
N LEU A 112 -11.33 21.94 19.33
CA LEU A 112 -12.45 21.07 18.96
C LEU A 112 -13.40 20.80 20.14
N ALA A 113 -12.85 20.62 21.35
CA ALA A 113 -13.67 20.47 22.55
C ALA A 113 -14.49 21.73 22.84
N ARG A 114 -13.92 22.92 22.61
CA ARG A 114 -14.63 24.20 22.77
C ARG A 114 -15.74 24.34 21.76
N ASP A 115 -15.51 24.00 20.49
CA ASP A 115 -16.54 24.03 19.45
C ASP A 115 -17.72 23.10 19.79
N ILE A 116 -17.44 21.88 20.29
CA ILE A 116 -18.46 20.93 20.72
C ILE A 116 -19.24 21.47 21.92
N VAL A 117 -18.54 22.01 22.93
CA VAL A 117 -19.17 22.59 24.12
C VAL A 117 -20.03 23.81 23.76
N GLU A 118 -19.54 24.69 22.89
CA GLU A 118 -20.28 25.85 22.41
C GLU A 118 -21.53 25.42 21.66
N PHE A 119 -21.41 24.44 20.76
CA PHE A 119 -22.55 23.87 20.04
C PHE A 119 -23.60 23.32 21.00
N ILE A 120 -23.21 22.51 21.98
CA ILE A 120 -24.13 21.96 22.98
C ILE A 120 -24.79 23.07 23.80
N ASN A 121 -24.02 24.06 24.25
CA ASN A 121 -24.53 25.16 25.06
C ASN A 121 -25.43 26.11 24.26
N SER A 122 -25.31 26.14 22.93
CA SER A 122 -26.17 26.95 22.06
C SER A 122 -27.59 26.38 21.92
N ASP A 123 -27.79 25.10 22.25
CA ASP A 123 -29.10 24.45 22.21
C ASP A 123 -29.94 24.83 23.46
N PRO A 124 -31.10 25.50 23.29
CA PRO A 124 -31.93 25.94 24.41
C PRO A 124 -32.54 24.81 25.27
N GLU A 125 -32.68 23.60 24.73
CA GLU A 125 -33.17 22.45 25.48
C GLU A 125 -32.06 21.85 26.35
N LEU A 126 -30.84 21.75 25.81
CA LEU A 126 -29.69 21.23 26.54
C LEU A 126 -29.16 22.22 27.57
N ALA A 127 -29.18 23.53 27.27
CA ALA A 127 -28.73 24.57 28.20
C ALA A 127 -29.50 24.57 29.53
N LYS A 128 -30.74 24.07 29.55
CA LYS A 128 -31.55 23.92 30.78
C LYS A 128 -31.00 22.86 31.73
N LEU A 129 -30.22 21.89 31.22
CA LEU A 129 -29.60 20.84 32.02
C LEU A 129 -28.29 21.30 32.67
N GLY A 130 -27.75 22.44 32.24
CA GLY A 130 -26.51 23.03 32.74
C GLY A 130 -25.56 23.39 31.60
N LEU A 131 -24.70 24.39 31.83
CA LEU A 131 -23.67 24.79 30.87
C LEU A 131 -22.43 23.92 31.04
N LEU A 132 -21.92 23.42 29.91
CA LEU A 132 -20.66 22.69 29.85
C LEU A 132 -19.49 23.67 29.72
N SER A 133 -18.34 23.28 30.24
CA SER A 133 -17.07 23.99 30.03
C SER A 133 -15.95 22.99 29.74
N VAL A 134 -14.99 23.42 28.93
CA VAL A 134 -13.77 22.65 28.70
C VAL A 134 -12.82 22.90 29.87
N ARG A 135 -12.33 21.83 30.48
CA ARG A 135 -11.29 21.94 31.50
C ARG A 135 -9.96 22.24 30.83
N GLU A 136 -9.40 23.41 31.10
CA GLU A 136 -8.04 23.74 30.70
C GLU A 136 -7.03 23.03 31.61
N PRO A 137 -5.90 22.55 31.06
CA PRO A 137 -4.86 21.85 31.81
C PRO A 137 -4.15 22.73 32.84
#